data_AF-A0A1G0LJV1-F1
#
_entry.id   AF-A0A1G0LJV1-F1
#
_cell.length_a   1.000
_cell.length_b   1.000
_cell.length_c   1.000
_cell.angle_alpha   90.00
_cell.angle_beta   90.00
_cell.angle_gamma   90.00
#
_symmetry.space_group_name_H-M   'P 1'
#
loop_
_entity.id
_entity.type
_entity.pdbx_description
1 polymer ?
#
loop_
_entity_poly.entity_id
_entity_poly.type
_entity_poly.pdbx_seq_one_letter_code
_entity_poly.pdbx_strand_id
1 'polypeptide(L)' 'MTVNMEIGMITPPVGLNLYVASGISKMGLTDTTKACAPWILVMLVYLTIITYIPQISLWLPNLLYK' A
#
# COMPACT_ATOMS: atom_id res chain seq x y z
N MET A 1 -8.81 -5.59 5.02
CA MET A 1 -8.54 -4.37 5.83
C MET A 1 -7.08 -3.92 5.78
N THR A 2 -6.11 -4.84 5.73
CA THR A 2 -4.66 -4.56 5.70
C THR A 2 -4.24 -3.56 4.62
N VAL A 3 -4.68 -3.75 3.38
CA VAL A 3 -4.27 -2.90 2.24
C VAL A 3 -4.78 -1.45 2.37
N ASN A 4 -5.98 -1.25 2.93
CA ASN A 4 -6.49 0.11 3.18
C ASN A 4 -5.65 0.86 4.23
N MET A 5 -5.15 0.15 5.25
CA MET A 5 -4.25 0.75 6.23
C MET A 5 -2.89 1.09 5.61
N GLU A 6 -2.36 0.22 4.76
CA GLU A 6 -1.10 0.45 4.02
C GLU A 6 -1.18 1.74 3.19
N ILE A 7 -2.29 1.93 2.46
CA ILE A 7 -2.55 3.14 1.66
C ILE A 7 -2.60 4.38 2.56
N GLY A 8 -3.21 4.28 3.75
CA GLY A 8 -3.21 5.36 4.74
C GLY A 8 -1.80 5.74 5.21
N MET A 9 -0.91 4.76 5.40
CA MET A 9 0.46 4.99 5.88
C MET A 9 1.39 5.62 4.83
N ILE A 10 1.08 5.47 3.54
CA ILE A 10 1.84 6.11 2.43
C ILE A 10 1.22 7.44 1.99
N THR A 11 0.06 7.85 2.51
CA THR A 11 -0.58 9.12 2.15
C THR A 11 -0.18 10.20 3.17
N PRO A 12 0.18 11.43 2.74
CA PRO A 12 0.75 12.46 3.62
C PRO A 12 0.02 12.83 4.93
N PRO A 13 -1.33 12.80 5.07
CA PRO A 13 -1.96 13.19 6.32
C PRO A 13 -1.61 12.27 7.50
N VAL A 14 -1.13 11.04 7.24
CA VAL A 14 -0.56 10.14 8.26
C VAL A 14 0.91 9.81 7.94
N GLY A 15 1.20 9.39 6.72
CA GLY A 15 2.52 9.45 6.07
C GLY A 15 3.68 8.76 6.77
N LEU A 16 3.44 7.90 7.77
CA LEU A 16 4.48 7.28 8.60
C LEU A 16 5.54 6.57 7.76
N ASN A 17 5.12 5.81 6.73
CA ASN A 17 6.04 5.09 5.86
C ASN A 17 6.86 6.05 4.99
N LEU A 18 6.27 7.17 4.55
CA LEU A 18 6.99 8.22 3.82
C LEU A 18 7.99 8.95 4.72
N TYR A 19 7.69 9.12 6.01
CA TYR A 19 8.57 9.74 6.99
C TYR A 19 9.81 8.88 7.25
N VAL A 20 9.61 7.58 7.44
CA VAL A 20 10.72 6.61 7.59
C VAL A 20 11.54 6.52 6.29
N ALA A 21 10.87 6.46 5.13
CA ALA A 21 11.54 6.42 3.83
C ALA A 21 12.35 7.69 3.54
N SER A 22 11.84 8.87 3.91
CA SER A 22 12.57 10.15 3.82
C SER A 22 13.82 10.15 4.72
N GLY A 23 13.71 9.60 5.94
CA GLY A 23 14.85 9.45 6.85
C GLY A 23 15.96 8.53 6.32
N ILE A 24 15.60 7.46 5.60
CA ILE A 24 16.57 6.51 5.01
C ILE A 24 17.14 7.06 3.68
N SER A 25 16.30 7.66 2.84
CA SER A 25 16.68 8.15 1.51
C SER A 25 17.41 9.50 1.53
N LYS A 26 17.40 10.21 2.67
CA LYS A 26 17.92 11.60 2.81
C LYS A 26 17.26 12.62 1.87
N MET A 27 16.15 12.25 1.21
CA MET A 27 15.33 13.15 0.41
C MET A 27 14.30 13.82 1.31
N GLY A 28 13.83 15.02 0.96
CA GLY A 28 12.76 15.68 1.69
C GLY A 28 11.46 14.85 1.66
N LEU A 29 10.58 15.06 2.65
CA LEU A 29 9.28 14.38 2.73
C LEU A 29 8.45 14.60 1.44
N THR A 30 8.48 15.82 0.91
CA THR A 30 7.79 16.19 -0.33
C THR A 30 8.35 15.46 -1.55
N ASP A 31 9.67 15.31 -1.64
CA ASP A 31 10.34 14.63 -2.76
C ASP A 31 10.10 13.12 -2.70
N THR A 32 10.15 12.56 -1.50
CA THR A 32 9.82 11.15 -1.24
C THR A 32 8.35 10.87 -1.57
N THR A 33 7.44 11.77 -1.20
CA THR A 33 6.01 11.69 -1.54
C THR A 33 5.80 11.69 -3.04
N LYS A 34 6.47 12.59 -3.78
CA LYS A 34 6.38 12.65 -5.24
C LYS A 34 6.95 11.39 -5.91
N ALA A 35 8.04 10.85 -5.39
CA ALA A 35 8.63 9.60 -5.86
C ALA A 35 7.72 8.39 -5.60
N CYS A 36 6.98 8.40 -4.48
CA CYS A 36 6.04 7.34 -4.10
C CYS A 36 4.63 7.51 -4.71
N ALA A 37 4.27 8.68 -5.21
CA ALA A 37 2.98 8.95 -5.84
C ALA A 37 2.56 7.92 -6.92
N PRO A 38 3.41 7.48 -7.88
CA PRO A 38 3.03 6.46 -8.84
C PRO A 38 2.72 5.10 -8.18
N TRP A 39 3.34 4.79 -7.03
CA TRP A 39 3.09 3.55 -6.30
C TRP A 39 1.73 3.53 -5.61
N ILE A 40 1.19 4.69 -5.24
CA ILE A 40 -0.19 4.80 -4.72
C ILE A 40 -1.19 4.31 -5.78
N LEU A 41 -0.96 4.62 -7.05
CA LEU A 41 -1.81 4.18 -8.15
C LEU A 41 -1.77 2.66 -8.31
N VAL A 42 -0.58 2.05 -8.19
CA VAL A 42 -0.43 0.58 -8.19
C VAL A 42 -1.18 -0.05 -7.02
N MET A 43 -1.09 0.54 -5.83
CA MET A 43 -1.81 0.09 -4.63
C MET A 43 -3.34 0.17 -4.80
N LEU A 44 -3.86 1.20 -5.46
CA LEU A 44 -5.30 1.34 -5.75
C LEU A 44 -5.80 0.32 -6.77
N VAL A 45 -5.00 0.04 -7.81
CA VAL A 45 -5.31 -1.02 -8.77
C VAL A 45 -5.30 -2.39 -8.08
N TYR A 46 -4.28 -2.65 -7.27
CA TYR A 46 -4.18 -3.88 -6.47
C TYR A 46 -5.38 -4.03 -5.52
N LEU A 47 -5.77 -2.96 -4.83
CA LEU A 47 -6.94 -2.94 -3.96
C LEU A 47 -8.22 -3.33 -4.72
N THR A 48 -8.42 -2.78 -5.92
CA THR A 48 -9.56 -3.10 -6.77
C THR A 48 -9.55 -4.58 -7.14
N ILE A 49 -8.39 -5.10 -7.56
CA ILE A 49 -8.22 -6.52 -7.92
C ILE A 49 -8.60 -7.45 -6.76
N ILE A 50 -8.06 -7.23 -5.56
CA ILE A 50 -8.35 -8.12 -4.41
C ILE A 50 -9.77 -7.93 -3.85
N THR A 51 -10.38 -6.76 -4.05
CA THR A 51 -11.74 -6.47 -3.58
C THR A 51 -12.79 -7.15 -4.46
N TYR A 52 -12.60 -7.12 -5.79
CA TYR A 52 -13.56 -7.70 -6.73
C TYR A 52 -13.23 -9.14 -7.14
N ILE A 53 -11.99 -9.61 -6.95
CA ILE A 53 -11.56 -10.98 -7.24
C ILE A 53 -11.15 -11.67 -5.92
N PRO A 54 -12.13 -12.13 -5.12
CA PRO A 54 -11.87 -12.70 -3.80
C PRO A 54 -11.10 -14.02 -3.90
N GLN A 55 -11.08 -14.69 -5.06
CA GLN A 55 -10.31 -15.92 -5.29
C GLN A 55 -8.81 -15.73 -5.08
N ILE A 56 -8.26 -14.53 -5.34
CA ILE A 56 -6.83 -14.25 -5.12
C ILE A 56 -6.49 -14.30 -3.63
N SER A 57 -7.36 -13.76 -2.78
CA SER A 57 -7.17 -13.74 -1.33
C SER A 57 -7.64 -15.03 -0.65
N LEU A 58 -8.67 -15.70 -1.19
CA LEU A 58 -9.31 -16.86 -0.58
C LEU A 58 -8.75 -18.19 -1.08
N TRP A 59 -7.96 -18.24 -2.15
CA TRP A 59 -7.41 -19.51 -2.66
C TRP A 59 -6.57 -20.24 -1.60
N LEU A 60 -5.67 -19.54 -0.90
CA LEU A 60 -4.83 -20.14 0.14
C LEU A 60 -5.63 -20.55 1.40
N PRO A 61 -6.52 -19.72 1.98
CA PRO A 61 -7.44 -20.14 3.04
C PRO A 61 -8.30 -21.35 2.66
N ASN A 62 -8.86 -21.38 1.45
CA ASN A 62 -9.68 -22.50 0.96
C ASN A 62 -8.87 -23.80 0.76
N LEU A 63 -7.55 -23.70 0.59
CA LEU A 63 -6.65 -24.86 0.48
C LEU A 63 -6.26 -25.40 1.86
N LEU A 64 -6.08 -24.52 2.85
CA LEU A 64 -5.65 -24.89 4.21
C LEU A 64 -6.81 -25.30 5.14
N TYR A 65 -8.01 -24.70 4.97
CA TYR A 65 -9.19 -24.97 5.80
C TYR A 65 -10.19 -25.93 5.14
N LYS A 66 -9.72 -26.78 4.23
CA LYS A 66 -10.49 -27.88 3.66
C LYS A 66 -10.28 -29.17 4.44
#